data_AF-A0A960WQ30-F1
#
_entry.id   AF-A0A960WQ30-F1
#
_cell.length_a   1.000
_cell.length_b   1.000
_cell.length_c   1.000
_cell.angle_alpha   90.00
_cell.angle_beta   90.00
_cell.angle_gamma   90.00
#
_symmetry.space_group_name_H-M   'P 1'
#
loop_
_entity.id
_entity.type
_entity.pdbx_description
1 polymer ?
#
loop_
_entity_poly.entity_id
_entity_poly.type
_entity_poly.pdbx_seq_one_letter_code
_entity_poly.pdbx_strand_id
1 'polypeptide(L)'
;MFSRETFADLLEGVQRTLLNLGEDPALASSQIHQATAESLIHQGREDLVQVAKEVPRSAGQYASGAKAAFLKWWRESPVYGLISGKVDRGEEVFVGQAEADRRASICAGCPHNVIPAGKGWLQNWTDGQMLKSVEGRKTASHERLGVCEVCSCELRAAVWWQADIIATTTRDAKFARHLPAPCWKRKILTL
;
A
#
# COMPACT_ATOMS: atom_id res chain seq x y z
N MET A 1 3.74 -25.83 -18.54
CA MET A 1 3.46 -25.05 -17.30
C MET A 1 4.02 -23.66 -17.54
N PHE A 2 3.21 -22.61 -17.43
CA PHE A 2 3.70 -21.23 -17.59
C PHE A 2 4.70 -20.89 -16.48
N SER A 3 5.68 -20.03 -16.76
CA SER A 3 6.50 -19.45 -15.69
C SER A 3 5.64 -18.53 -14.82
N ARG A 4 6.08 -18.24 -13.58
CA ARG A 4 5.38 -17.30 -12.69
C ARG A 4 5.23 -15.91 -13.32
N GLU A 5 6.23 -15.46 -14.05
CA GLU A 5 6.22 -14.17 -14.75
C GLU A 5 5.21 -14.18 -15.90
N THR A 6 5.23 -15.22 -16.75
CA THR A 6 4.27 -15.34 -17.86
C THR A 6 2.82 -15.42 -17.35
N PHE A 7 2.59 -16.07 -16.21
CA PHE A 7 1.27 -16.12 -15.60
C PHE A 7 0.83 -14.77 -15.05
N ALA A 8 1.71 -14.03 -14.38
CA ALA A 8 1.43 -12.69 -13.88
C ALA A 8 1.11 -11.71 -15.02
N ASP A 9 1.90 -11.71 -16.09
CA ASP A 9 1.68 -10.86 -17.27
C ASP A 9 0.34 -11.14 -17.94
N LEU A 10 -0.06 -12.41 -17.99
CA LEU A 10 -1.35 -12.83 -18.54
C LEU A 10 -2.52 -12.34 -17.68
N LEU A 11 -2.43 -12.48 -16.36
CA LEU A 11 -3.45 -11.97 -15.43
C LEU A 11 -3.58 -10.45 -15.54
N GLU A 12 -2.45 -9.73 -15.61
CA GLU A 12 -2.45 -8.28 -15.76
C GLU A 12 -3.04 -7.84 -17.10
N GLY A 13 -2.74 -8.56 -18.19
CA GLY A 13 -3.32 -8.30 -19.52
C GLY A 13 -4.84 -8.51 -19.57
N VAL A 14 -5.35 -9.57 -18.93
CA VAL A 14 -6.79 -9.84 -18.84
C VAL A 14 -7.48 -8.79 -17.97
N GLN A 15 -6.88 -8.44 -16.82
CA GLN A 15 -7.43 -7.40 -15.94
C GLN A 15 -7.51 -6.05 -16.66
N ARG A 16 -6.46 -5.66 -17.39
CA ARG A 16 -6.43 -4.43 -18.19
C ARG A 16 -7.51 -4.43 -19.28
N THR A 17 -7.74 -5.56 -19.91
CA THR A 17 -8.78 -5.70 -20.95
C THR A 17 -10.17 -5.52 -20.36
N LEU A 18 -10.47 -6.17 -19.22
CA LEU A 18 -11.77 -6.02 -18.54
C LEU A 18 -12.00 -4.58 -18.08
N LEU A 19 -10.99 -3.93 -17.52
CA LEU A 19 -11.05 -2.51 -17.14
C LEU A 19 -11.33 -1.60 -18.36
N ASN A 20 -10.70 -1.87 -19.50
CA ASN A 20 -10.94 -1.12 -20.74
C ASN A 20 -12.34 -1.31 -21.31
N LEU A 21 -13.01 -2.43 -20.98
CA LEU A 21 -14.41 -2.69 -21.31
C LEU A 21 -15.39 -2.03 -20.32
N GLY A 22 -14.87 -1.28 -19.33
CA GLY A 22 -15.68 -0.56 -18.35
C GLY A 22 -16.13 -1.43 -17.17
N GLU A 23 -15.57 -2.62 -17.01
CA GLU A 23 -15.86 -3.47 -15.85
C GLU A 23 -15.29 -2.85 -14.56
N ASP A 24 -16.04 -2.99 -13.47
CA ASP A 24 -15.56 -2.57 -12.15
C ASP A 24 -14.28 -3.35 -11.77
N PRO A 25 -13.23 -2.70 -11.24
CA PRO A 25 -11.98 -3.37 -10.91
C PRO A 25 -12.09 -4.56 -9.95
N ALA A 26 -13.03 -4.52 -9.01
CA ALA A 26 -13.27 -5.64 -8.10
C ALA A 26 -14.02 -6.78 -8.80
N LEU A 27 -14.94 -6.44 -9.71
CA LEU A 27 -15.64 -7.42 -10.54
C LEU A 27 -14.68 -8.12 -11.53
N ALA A 28 -13.83 -7.36 -12.21
CA ALA A 28 -12.82 -7.89 -13.13
C ALA A 28 -11.85 -8.86 -12.44
N SER A 29 -11.36 -8.50 -11.25
CA SER A 29 -10.47 -9.36 -10.45
C SER A 29 -11.19 -10.62 -9.97
N SER A 30 -12.45 -10.50 -9.51
CA SER A 30 -13.26 -11.64 -9.09
C SER A 30 -13.50 -12.62 -10.24
N GLN A 31 -13.82 -12.14 -11.44
CA GLN A 31 -14.06 -12.96 -12.63
C GLN A 31 -12.80 -13.72 -13.05
N ILE A 32 -11.64 -13.07 -13.02
CA ILE A 32 -10.34 -13.69 -13.34
C ILE A 32 -10.00 -14.82 -12.36
N HIS A 33 -10.16 -14.58 -11.07
CA HIS A 33 -9.88 -15.59 -10.04
C HIS A 33 -10.86 -16.76 -10.11
N GLN A 34 -12.14 -16.51 -10.36
CA GLN A 34 -13.15 -17.54 -10.54
C GLN A 34 -12.86 -18.42 -11.77
N ALA A 35 -12.61 -17.80 -12.93
CA ALA A 35 -12.29 -18.53 -14.16
C ALA A 35 -10.99 -19.36 -14.01
N THR A 36 -9.99 -18.82 -13.32
CA THR A 36 -8.75 -19.53 -13.01
C THR A 36 -9.02 -20.75 -12.11
N ALA A 37 -9.84 -20.58 -11.08
CA ALA A 37 -10.22 -21.68 -10.18
C ALA A 37 -11.00 -22.78 -10.90
N GLU A 38 -11.97 -22.43 -11.74
CA GLU A 38 -12.76 -23.38 -12.54
C GLU A 38 -11.87 -24.17 -13.50
N SER A 39 -10.90 -23.51 -14.15
CA SER A 39 -9.93 -24.18 -15.02
C SER A 39 -9.05 -25.18 -14.25
N LEU A 40 -8.60 -24.84 -13.04
CA LEU A 40 -7.79 -25.72 -12.20
C LEU A 40 -8.58 -26.93 -11.68
N ILE A 41 -9.86 -26.74 -11.33
CA ILE A 41 -10.79 -27.84 -11.01
C ILE A 41 -10.89 -28.80 -12.19
N HIS A 42 -11.10 -28.27 -13.40
CA HIS A 42 -11.24 -29.10 -14.61
C HIS A 42 -9.96 -29.88 -14.95
N GLN A 43 -8.80 -29.38 -14.51
CA GLN A 43 -7.49 -30.03 -14.66
C GLN A 43 -7.16 -31.02 -13.53
N GLY A 44 -8.11 -31.35 -12.65
CA GLY A 44 -7.92 -32.31 -11.56
C GLY A 44 -7.01 -31.83 -10.43
N ARG A 45 -6.77 -30.51 -10.32
CA ARG A 45 -5.94 -29.88 -9.26
C ARG A 45 -6.76 -29.59 -8.01
N GLU A 46 -7.37 -30.63 -7.45
CA GLU A 46 -8.22 -30.57 -6.25
C GLU A 46 -7.51 -29.96 -5.03
N ASP A 47 -6.18 -30.06 -4.97
CA ASP A 47 -5.31 -29.45 -3.96
C ASP A 47 -5.40 -27.92 -3.91
N LEU A 48 -5.72 -27.29 -5.04
CA LEU A 48 -5.88 -25.84 -5.16
C LEU A 48 -7.35 -25.39 -5.05
N VAL A 49 -8.29 -26.33 -5.00
CA VAL A 49 -9.74 -26.07 -4.95
C VAL A 49 -10.18 -25.60 -3.57
N GLN A 50 -9.48 -26.00 -2.52
CA GLN A 50 -9.74 -25.51 -1.16
C GLN A 50 -9.51 -23.99 -1.09
N VAL A 51 -8.42 -23.52 -1.69
CA VAL A 51 -8.09 -22.08 -1.78
C VAL A 51 -9.17 -21.34 -2.58
N ALA A 52 -9.63 -21.90 -3.70
CA ALA A 52 -10.70 -21.32 -4.52
C ALA A 52 -12.05 -21.22 -3.80
N LYS A 53 -12.39 -22.20 -2.93
CA LYS A 53 -13.61 -22.18 -2.12
C LYS A 53 -13.58 -21.11 -1.03
N GLU A 54 -12.39 -20.70 -0.61
CA GLU A 54 -12.14 -19.61 0.34
C GLU A 54 -12.09 -18.23 -0.35
N VAL A 55 -11.94 -18.18 -1.68
CA VAL A 55 -12.02 -16.93 -2.44
C VAL A 55 -13.46 -16.40 -2.40
N PRO A 56 -13.68 -15.13 -2.04
CA PRO A 56 -15.03 -14.58 -1.91
C PRO A 56 -15.80 -14.57 -3.24
N ARG A 57 -17.11 -14.90 -3.20
CA ARG A 57 -17.95 -15.25 -4.37
C ARG A 57 -18.66 -14.08 -5.07
N SER A 58 -18.45 -12.84 -4.63
CA SER A 58 -19.01 -11.65 -5.28
C SER A 58 -18.04 -10.48 -5.18
N ALA A 59 -18.15 -9.49 -6.06
CA ALA A 59 -17.31 -8.28 -6.00
C ALA A 59 -17.38 -7.59 -4.62
N GLY A 60 -18.55 -7.57 -3.99
CA GLY A 60 -18.74 -7.05 -2.63
C GLY A 60 -18.09 -7.92 -1.55
N GLN A 61 -18.14 -9.24 -1.69
CA GLN A 61 -17.47 -10.17 -0.78
C GLN A 61 -15.95 -10.19 -1.03
N TYR A 62 -15.48 -9.97 -2.25
CA TYR A 62 -14.07 -9.86 -2.59
C TYR A 62 -13.51 -8.56 -2.04
N ALA A 63 -14.19 -7.43 -2.27
CA ALA A 63 -13.86 -6.16 -1.63
C ALA A 63 -13.87 -6.28 -0.10
N SER A 64 -14.84 -6.99 0.50
CA SER A 64 -14.91 -7.19 1.95
C SER A 64 -13.87 -8.16 2.49
N GLY A 65 -13.59 -9.25 1.77
CA GLY A 65 -12.62 -10.28 2.12
C GLY A 65 -11.19 -9.81 1.91
N ALA A 66 -10.90 -9.13 0.80
CA ALA A 66 -9.64 -8.44 0.57
C ALA A 66 -9.46 -7.27 1.54
N LYS A 67 -10.52 -6.49 1.85
CA LYS A 67 -10.48 -5.48 2.92
C LYS A 67 -10.24 -6.10 4.29
N ALA A 68 -10.82 -7.26 4.60
CA ALA A 68 -10.61 -7.95 5.88
C ALA A 68 -9.21 -8.59 5.99
N ALA A 69 -8.76 -9.28 4.95
CA ALA A 69 -7.41 -9.85 4.86
C ALA A 69 -6.35 -8.75 4.89
N PHE A 70 -6.61 -7.61 4.23
CA PHE A 70 -5.70 -6.48 4.24
C PHE A 70 -5.80 -5.67 5.55
N LEU A 71 -6.97 -5.52 6.17
CA LEU A 71 -7.09 -4.97 7.53
C LEU A 71 -6.29 -5.79 8.52
N LYS A 72 -6.36 -7.12 8.39
CA LYS A 72 -5.57 -8.06 9.18
C LYS A 72 -4.07 -7.84 8.90
N TRP A 73 -3.64 -7.84 7.64
CA TRP A 73 -2.26 -7.54 7.25
C TRP A 73 -1.77 -6.17 7.74
N TRP A 74 -2.61 -5.13 7.66
CA TRP A 74 -2.31 -3.77 8.12
C TRP A 74 -2.16 -3.74 9.65
N ARG A 75 -3.08 -4.39 10.38
CA ARG A 75 -2.98 -4.53 11.84
C ARG A 75 -1.76 -5.33 12.28
N GLU A 76 -1.37 -6.31 11.45
CA GLU A 76 -0.16 -7.12 11.62
C GLU A 76 1.09 -6.43 11.04
N SER A 77 0.95 -5.24 10.42
CA SER A 77 2.08 -4.54 9.83
C SER A 77 2.99 -3.99 10.93
N PRO A 78 4.32 -4.04 10.76
CA PRO A 78 5.26 -3.47 11.74
C PRO A 78 5.01 -1.99 12.02
N VAL A 79 4.55 -1.22 11.02
CA VAL A 79 4.20 0.20 11.17
C VAL A 79 3.03 0.39 12.12
N TYR A 80 1.92 -0.31 11.89
CA TYR A 80 0.73 -0.18 12.71
C TYR A 80 0.98 -0.68 14.14
N GLY A 81 1.62 -1.86 14.28
CA GLY A 81 1.93 -2.41 15.61
C GLY A 81 2.84 -1.49 16.42
N LEU A 82 3.83 -0.87 15.77
CA LEU A 82 4.72 0.07 16.44
C LEU A 82 4.01 1.37 16.83
N ILE A 83 3.21 1.96 15.93
CA ILE A 83 2.43 3.17 16.22
C ILE A 83 1.43 2.89 17.35
N SER A 84 0.63 1.82 17.25
CA SER A 84 -0.36 1.45 18.27
C SER A 84 0.31 1.20 19.62
N GLY A 85 1.40 0.43 19.65
CA GLY A 85 2.12 0.16 20.89
C GLY A 85 2.72 1.41 21.53
N LYS A 86 3.19 2.38 20.73
CA LYS A 86 3.64 3.68 21.24
C LYS A 86 2.49 4.49 21.83
N VAL A 87 1.36 4.55 21.14
CA VAL A 87 0.14 5.21 21.64
C VAL A 87 -0.31 4.61 22.96
N ASP A 88 -0.34 3.28 23.07
CA ASP A 88 -0.73 2.57 24.30
C ASP A 88 0.21 2.86 25.48
N ARG A 89 1.49 3.18 25.20
CA ARG A 89 2.48 3.58 26.21
C ARG A 89 2.51 5.09 26.48
N GLY A 90 1.69 5.89 25.80
CA GLY A 90 1.71 7.35 25.90
C GLY A 90 2.96 7.99 25.29
N GLU A 91 3.66 7.28 24.39
CA GLU A 91 4.83 7.79 23.69
C GLU A 91 4.42 8.69 22.51
N GLU A 92 5.24 9.68 22.21
CA GLU A 92 5.00 10.56 21.07
C GLU A 92 5.26 9.81 19.76
N VAL A 93 4.23 9.73 18.91
CA VAL A 93 4.29 9.05 17.60
C VAL A 93 4.47 10.03 16.45
N PHE A 94 4.20 11.31 16.68
CA PHE A 94 4.25 12.35 15.67
C PHE A 94 5.33 13.37 15.98
N VAL A 95 5.96 13.91 14.95
CA VAL A 95 6.77 15.12 15.07
C VAL A 95 5.89 16.36 15.17
N GLY A 96 6.46 17.45 15.68
CA GLY A 96 5.78 18.76 15.68
C GLY A 96 5.53 19.30 14.26
N GLN A 97 4.58 20.23 14.16
CA GLN A 97 4.13 20.85 12.91
C GLN A 97 5.28 21.36 12.03
N ALA A 98 6.23 22.09 12.62
CA ALA A 98 7.36 22.68 11.88
C ALA A 98 8.24 21.62 11.18
N GLU A 99 8.47 20.49 11.84
CA GLU A 99 9.24 19.40 11.25
C GLU A 99 8.45 18.65 10.17
N ALA A 100 7.14 18.44 10.40
CA ALA A 100 6.26 17.85 9.39
C ALA A 100 6.20 18.75 8.13
N ASP A 101 6.08 20.06 8.30
CA ASP A 101 6.08 21.03 7.19
C ASP A 101 7.41 21.07 6.44
N ARG A 102 8.54 21.02 7.16
CA ARG A 102 9.88 20.92 6.55
C ARG A 102 10.00 19.66 5.69
N ARG A 103 9.60 18.50 6.22
CA ARG A 103 9.62 17.22 5.49
C ARG A 103 8.68 17.25 4.28
N ALA A 104 7.48 17.79 4.46
CA ALA A 104 6.48 17.95 3.41
C ALA A 104 6.97 18.86 2.28
N SER A 105 7.63 19.97 2.59
CA SER A 105 8.22 20.86 1.59
C SER A 105 9.27 20.15 0.72
N ILE A 106 10.13 19.34 1.33
CA ILE A 106 11.12 18.52 0.61
C ILE A 106 10.42 17.53 -0.32
N CYS A 107 9.38 16.84 0.17
CA CYS A 107 8.61 15.88 -0.62
C CYS A 107 7.85 16.54 -1.77
N ALA A 108 7.24 17.70 -1.55
CA ALA A 108 6.45 18.40 -2.56
C ALA A 108 7.30 18.83 -3.77
N GLY A 109 8.59 19.12 -3.57
CA GLY A 109 9.55 19.44 -4.64
C GLY A 109 10.31 18.23 -5.20
N CYS A 110 10.04 17.01 -4.72
CA CYS A 110 10.77 15.81 -5.13
C CYS A 110 10.20 15.26 -6.44
N PRO A 111 11.04 14.93 -7.45
CA PRO A 111 10.56 14.34 -8.70
C PRO A 111 9.91 12.96 -8.54
N HIS A 112 10.15 12.27 -7.41
CA HIS A 112 9.56 10.98 -7.09
C HIS A 112 8.27 11.07 -6.28
N ASN A 113 7.76 12.28 -6.01
CA ASN A 113 6.45 12.47 -5.40
C ASN A 113 5.40 12.45 -6.50
N VAL A 114 4.66 11.35 -6.59
CA VAL A 114 3.59 11.19 -7.57
C VAL A 114 2.26 11.42 -6.90
N ILE A 115 1.45 12.28 -7.49
CA ILE A 115 0.05 12.48 -7.11
C ILE A 115 -0.79 11.72 -8.15
N PRO A 116 -1.18 10.46 -7.89
CA PRO A 116 -1.77 9.63 -8.93
C PRO A 116 -3.21 10.09 -9.20
N ALA A 117 -3.53 10.38 -10.46
CA ALA A 117 -4.90 10.51 -10.91
C ALA A 117 -5.46 9.12 -11.24
N GLY A 118 -6.53 8.69 -10.56
CA GLY A 118 -7.20 7.41 -10.87
C GLY A 118 -6.56 6.16 -10.25
N LYS A 119 -6.37 6.13 -8.92
CA LYS A 119 -5.94 4.92 -8.20
C LYS A 119 -7.04 3.86 -8.17
N GLY A 120 -6.64 2.58 -8.19
CA GLY A 120 -7.54 1.46 -7.92
C GLY A 120 -8.07 1.46 -6.47
N TRP A 121 -9.15 0.73 -6.22
CA TRP A 121 -9.87 0.73 -4.93
C TRP A 121 -8.96 0.37 -3.73
N LEU A 122 -8.06 -0.59 -3.90
CA LEU A 122 -7.19 -1.09 -2.83
C LEU A 122 -6.15 -0.04 -2.40
N GLN A 123 -5.57 0.68 -3.37
CA GLN A 123 -4.62 1.76 -3.08
C GLN A 123 -5.31 2.93 -2.40
N ASN A 124 -6.48 3.36 -2.89
CA ASN A 124 -7.28 4.41 -2.23
C ASN A 124 -7.61 4.03 -0.77
N TRP A 125 -7.96 2.77 -0.53
CA TRP A 125 -8.26 2.30 0.81
C TRP A 125 -7.00 2.30 1.70
N THR A 126 -5.87 1.81 1.20
CA THR A 126 -4.59 1.75 1.94
C THR A 126 -4.10 3.15 2.32
N ASP A 127 -4.09 4.07 1.36
CA ASP A 127 -3.73 5.47 1.61
C ASP A 127 -4.69 6.11 2.62
N GLY A 128 -5.98 5.79 2.54
CA GLY A 128 -6.98 6.22 3.52
C GLY A 128 -6.69 5.73 4.94
N GLN A 129 -6.19 4.50 5.10
CA GLN A 129 -5.80 3.98 6.42
C GLN A 129 -4.52 4.66 6.95
N MET A 130 -3.55 4.91 6.07
CA MET A 130 -2.34 5.66 6.39
C MET A 130 -2.69 7.09 6.84
N LEU A 131 -3.59 7.77 6.13
CA LEU A 131 -4.07 9.10 6.51
C LEU A 131 -4.83 9.11 7.84
N LYS A 132 -5.63 8.08 8.13
CA LYS A 132 -6.29 7.95 9.44
C LYS A 132 -5.28 7.80 10.57
N SER A 133 -4.12 7.18 10.32
CA SER A 133 -3.07 7.00 11.33
C SER A 133 -2.45 8.30 11.82
N VAL A 134 -2.66 9.43 11.12
CA VAL A 134 -2.18 10.76 11.55
C VAL A 134 -3.32 11.65 12.06
N GLU A 135 -4.51 11.09 12.31
CA GLU A 135 -5.66 11.72 12.97
C GLU A 135 -6.05 13.08 12.36
N GLY A 136 -6.00 13.20 11.03
CA GLY A 136 -6.41 14.42 10.33
C GLY A 136 -5.39 15.56 10.33
N ARG A 137 -4.16 15.34 10.83
CA ARG A 137 -3.07 16.32 10.74
C ARG A 137 -2.74 16.67 9.28
N LYS A 138 -2.52 17.95 9.01
CA LYS A 138 -2.19 18.48 7.67
C LYS A 138 -0.99 19.41 7.71
N THR A 139 -0.14 19.26 6.70
CA THR A 139 1.02 20.14 6.48
C THR A 139 0.64 21.27 5.52
N ALA A 140 1.45 22.33 5.47
CA ALA A 140 1.27 23.43 4.52
C ALA A 140 1.34 22.97 3.05
N SER A 141 1.94 21.81 2.78
CA SER A 141 2.04 21.23 1.44
C SER A 141 1.13 20.02 1.23
N HIS A 142 0.16 19.77 2.11
CA HIS A 142 -0.63 18.53 2.14
C HIS A 142 -1.22 18.14 0.78
N GLU A 143 -1.84 19.09 0.07
CA GLU A 143 -2.48 18.84 -1.24
C GLU A 143 -1.47 18.59 -2.38
N ARG A 144 -0.18 18.86 -2.13
CA ARG A 144 0.92 18.60 -3.08
C ARG A 144 1.65 17.30 -2.78
N LEU A 145 1.17 16.50 -1.82
CA LEU A 145 1.78 15.23 -1.44
C LEU A 145 0.93 14.06 -1.94
N GLY A 146 1.58 13.10 -2.58
CA GLY A 146 0.98 11.82 -2.92
C GLY A 146 1.82 10.66 -2.40
N VAL A 147 2.16 9.72 -3.28
CA VAL A 147 2.93 8.52 -2.95
C VAL A 147 4.34 8.67 -3.52
N CYS A 148 5.35 8.29 -2.74
CA CYS A 148 6.72 8.27 -3.23
C CYS A 148 6.98 7.03 -4.09
N GLU A 149 7.50 7.18 -5.29
CA GLU A 149 7.85 6.03 -6.16
C GLU A 149 9.01 5.20 -5.59
N VAL A 150 9.94 5.82 -4.87
CA VAL A 150 11.12 5.13 -4.36
C VAL A 150 10.80 4.32 -3.10
N CYS A 151 10.09 4.91 -2.14
CA CYS A 151 9.82 4.29 -0.85
C CYS A 151 8.38 3.85 -0.65
N SER A 152 7.52 4.03 -1.65
CA SER A 152 6.10 3.65 -1.67
C SER A 152 5.28 4.22 -0.50
N CYS A 153 5.79 5.25 0.18
CA CYS A 153 5.14 5.85 1.34
C CYS A 153 4.04 6.81 0.88
N GLU A 154 2.88 6.75 1.53
CA GLU A 154 1.88 7.82 1.50
C GLU A 154 2.42 9.03 2.26
N LEU A 155 2.90 10.03 1.51
CA LEU A 155 3.70 11.13 2.04
C LEU A 155 2.90 12.06 2.95
N ARG A 156 1.58 12.14 2.77
CA ARG A 156 0.70 12.92 3.66
C ARG A 156 0.69 12.38 5.08
N ALA A 157 0.95 11.09 5.26
CA ALA A 157 1.07 10.44 6.56
C ALA A 157 2.55 10.38 7.02
N ALA A 158 3.45 9.92 6.15
CA ALA A 158 4.82 9.58 6.54
C ALA A 158 5.64 10.77 7.10
N VAL A 159 5.35 12.00 6.65
CA VAL A 159 6.04 13.20 7.15
C VAL A 159 5.82 13.45 8.64
N TRP A 160 4.72 12.92 9.20
CA TRP A 160 4.37 13.10 10.60
C TRP A 160 5.06 12.13 11.54
N TRP A 161 5.49 10.96 11.10
CA TRP A 161 5.97 9.94 12.04
C TRP A 161 7.35 10.24 12.61
N GLN A 162 7.56 9.88 13.87
CA GLN A 162 8.87 9.98 14.53
C GLN A 162 9.96 9.17 13.80
N ALA A 163 11.20 9.61 13.96
CA ALA A 163 12.34 9.06 13.20
C ALA A 163 12.57 7.57 13.48
N ASP A 164 12.34 7.12 14.71
CA ASP A 164 12.46 5.73 15.12
C ASP A 164 11.38 4.83 14.51
N ILE A 165 10.15 5.33 14.32
CA ILE A 165 9.10 4.65 13.55
C ILE A 165 9.57 4.48 12.11
N ILE A 166 10.09 5.55 11.50
CA ILE A 166 10.60 5.52 10.12
C ILE A 166 11.77 4.55 9.96
N ALA A 167 12.72 4.55 10.90
CA ALA A 167 13.89 3.68 10.88
C ALA A 167 13.50 2.21 11.04
N THR A 168 12.61 1.91 11.99
CA THR A 168 12.15 0.54 12.28
C THR A 168 11.35 -0.06 11.11
N THR A 169 10.56 0.77 10.43
CA THR A 169 9.62 0.32 9.40
C THR A 169 10.20 0.31 7.99
N THR A 170 11.36 0.96 7.79
CA THR A 170 12.07 0.92 6.52
C THR A 170 13.11 -0.18 6.56
N ARG A 171 12.78 -1.30 5.92
CA ARG A 171 13.68 -2.45 5.83
C ARG A 171 14.95 -2.04 5.07
N ASP A 172 16.09 -2.15 5.76
CA ASP A 172 17.46 -2.12 5.23
C ASP A 172 18.14 -0.74 5.14
N ALA A 173 19.29 -0.58 5.81
CA ALA A 173 20.18 0.58 5.66
C ALA A 173 20.70 0.73 4.21
N LYS A 174 20.77 -0.37 3.45
CA LYS A 174 21.08 -0.32 2.01
C LYS A 174 20.00 0.39 1.21
N PHE A 175 18.74 0.35 1.66
CA PHE A 175 17.64 1.09 1.03
C PHE A 175 17.89 2.60 1.03
N ALA A 176 18.57 3.12 2.06
CA ALA A 176 18.92 4.53 2.14
C ALA A 176 19.77 5.03 0.96
N ARG A 177 20.53 4.13 0.30
CA ARG A 177 21.35 4.44 -0.88
C ARG A 177 20.51 4.73 -2.13
N HIS A 178 19.29 4.19 -2.19
CA HIS A 178 18.35 4.43 -3.29
C HIS A 178 17.55 5.73 -3.11
N LEU A 179 17.57 6.31 -1.90
CA LEU A 179 16.93 7.59 -1.66
C LEU A 179 17.77 8.75 -2.23
N PRO A 180 17.13 9.74 -2.87
CA PRO A 180 17.82 10.94 -3.34
C PRO A 180 18.61 11.63 -2.23
N ALA A 181 19.72 12.28 -2.56
CA ALA A 181 20.52 13.05 -1.59
C ALA A 181 19.70 14.04 -0.73
N PRO A 182 18.74 14.82 -1.28
CA PRO A 182 17.93 15.74 -0.46
C PRO A 182 16.83 15.05 0.36
N CYS A 183 16.64 13.73 0.25
CA CYS A 183 15.58 13.02 0.95
C CYS A 183 15.79 13.06 2.48
N TRP A 184 14.82 13.61 3.21
CA TRP A 184 14.88 13.66 4.67
C TRP A 184 14.93 12.26 5.31
N LYS A 185 14.25 11.29 4.70
CA LYS A 185 14.24 9.89 5.15
C LYS A 185 15.62 9.24 5.04
N ARG A 186 16.42 9.62 4.05
CA ARG A 186 17.81 9.14 3.91
C ARG A 186 18.65 9.49 5.13
N LYS A 187 18.50 10.71 5.66
CA LYS A 187 19.22 11.14 6.87
C LYS A 187 18.86 10.27 8.06
N ILE A 188 17.57 9.98 8.26
CA ILE A 188 17.10 9.11 9.35
C ILE A 188 17.69 7.70 9.27
N LEU A 189 17.84 7.15 8.05
CA LEU A 189 18.30 5.77 7.84
C LEU A 189 19.82 5.61 7.75
N THR A 190 20.57 6.71 7.82
CA THR A 190 22.05 6.70 7.74
C THR A 190 22.71 7.24 9.01
N LEU A 191 21.92 7.60 10.01
CA LEU A 191 22.33 7.82 11.40
C LEU A 191 22.43 6.47 12.11
#